data_AF-A0A3Q4HU68-F1
#
_entry.id   AF-A0A3Q4HU68-F1
#
_cell.length_a   1.000
_cell.length_b   1.000
_cell.length_c   1.000
_cell.angle_alpha   90.00
_cell.angle_beta   90.00
_cell.angle_gamma   90.00
#
_symmetry.space_group_name_H-M   'P 1'
#
loop_
_entity.id
_entity.type
_entity.pdbx_description
1 polymer ?
#
loop_
_entity_poly.entity_id
_entity_poly.type
_entity_poly.pdbx_seq_one_letter_code
_entity_poly.pdbx_strand_id
1 'polypeptide(L)'
;NKQVKALLTWCQEQTCGYHGVNVTDLTTSWRSGLALCALIHRYRSDLIDFDSLDESSVEENTRLGFDVAEQEFGISPLMTVEEMSGLVLPSQLLPVWFLQQSPPPGLVHIRPARRSVHSHPPPPPFSAVGV
;
A
#
# COMPACT_ATOMS: atom_id res chain seq x y z
N ASN A 1 7.80 -18.08 -24.66
CA ASN A 1 6.79 -17.28 -25.38
C ASN A 1 7.49 -16.10 -26.07
N LYS A 2 7.61 -16.08 -27.41
CA LYS A 2 8.47 -15.09 -28.12
C LYS A 2 7.97 -13.65 -27.96
N GLN A 3 6.66 -13.44 -27.90
CA GLN A 3 6.05 -12.11 -27.80
C GLN A 3 6.36 -11.42 -26.46
N VAL A 4 6.24 -12.15 -25.35
CA VAL A 4 6.55 -11.65 -24.01
C VAL A 4 8.00 -11.16 -23.92
N LYS A 5 8.93 -11.89 -24.53
CA LYS A 5 10.35 -11.52 -24.56
C LYS A 5 10.59 -10.25 -25.37
N ALA A 6 9.95 -10.14 -26.55
CA ALA A 6 10.05 -8.94 -27.38
C ALA A 6 9.47 -7.70 -26.67
N LEU A 7 8.33 -7.85 -26.00
CA LEU A 7 7.72 -6.77 -25.22
C LEU A 7 8.61 -6.32 -24.06
N LEU A 8 9.17 -7.27 -23.31
CA LEU A 8 10.10 -6.96 -22.22
C LEU A 8 11.32 -6.18 -22.72
N THR A 9 11.93 -6.62 -23.83
CA THR A 9 13.06 -5.92 -24.44
C THR A 9 12.67 -4.50 -24.88
N TRP A 10 11.50 -4.33 -25.48
CA TRP A 10 11.01 -3.01 -25.85
C TRP A 10 10.84 -2.10 -24.62
N CYS A 11 10.24 -2.61 -23.54
CA CYS A 11 10.09 -1.83 -22.30
C CYS A 11 11.45 -1.42 -21.71
N GLN A 12 12.44 -2.33 -21.75
CA GLN A 12 13.81 -2.03 -21.31
C GLN A 12 14.46 -0.92 -22.14
N GLU A 13 14.30 -0.96 -23.46
CA GLU A 13 14.83 0.07 -24.35
C GLU A 13 14.18 1.43 -24.09
N GLN A 14 12.87 1.49 -23.90
CA GLN A 14 12.15 2.75 -23.66
C GLN A 14 12.46 3.37 -22.29
N THR A 15 12.66 2.53 -21.27
CA THR A 15 12.94 2.96 -19.89
C THR A 15 14.45 3.09 -19.60
N CYS A 16 15.31 2.80 -20.58
CA CYS A 16 16.75 2.96 -20.42
C CYS A 16 17.13 4.41 -20.13
N GLY A 17 17.88 4.62 -19.04
CA GLY A 17 18.37 5.92 -18.59
C GLY A 17 17.48 6.63 -17.57
N TYR A 18 16.31 6.08 -17.23
CA TYR A 18 15.47 6.61 -16.15
C TYR A 18 16.00 6.15 -14.79
N HIS A 19 16.16 7.10 -13.86
CA HIS A 19 16.59 6.79 -12.50
C HIS A 19 15.49 6.00 -11.76
N GLY A 20 15.88 5.06 -10.89
CA GLY A 20 14.92 4.26 -10.12
C GLY A 20 14.08 3.26 -10.94
N VAL A 21 14.33 3.14 -12.26
CA VAL A 21 13.60 2.23 -13.14
C VAL A 21 14.52 1.13 -13.64
N ASN A 22 14.16 -0.12 -13.35
CA ASN A 22 14.84 -1.29 -13.89
C ASN A 22 13.80 -2.38 -14.22
N VAL A 23 13.47 -2.51 -15.51
CA VAL A 23 12.45 -3.47 -15.97
C VAL A 23 13.08 -4.84 -16.23
N THR A 24 12.97 -5.75 -15.27
CA THR A 24 13.45 -7.15 -15.41
C THR A 24 12.33 -8.13 -15.76
N ASP A 25 11.08 -7.74 -15.53
CA ASP A 25 9.89 -8.55 -15.70
C ASP A 25 8.66 -7.67 -15.97
N LEU A 26 7.61 -8.30 -16.49
CA LEU A 26 6.33 -7.62 -16.80
C LEU A 26 5.34 -7.70 -15.62
N THR A 27 5.85 -7.90 -14.40
CA THR A 27 5.05 -8.02 -13.18
C THR A 27 5.62 -7.13 -12.08
N THR A 28 6.62 -7.61 -11.34
CA THR A 28 7.14 -6.96 -10.13
C THR A 28 7.87 -5.64 -10.39
N SER A 29 8.53 -5.52 -11.55
CA SER A 29 9.26 -4.31 -11.94
C SER A 29 8.38 -3.08 -12.15
N TRP A 30 7.07 -3.28 -12.24
CA TRP A 30 6.10 -2.22 -12.50
C TRP A 30 5.39 -1.74 -11.23
N ARG A 31 5.61 -2.44 -10.11
CA ARG A 31 4.88 -2.19 -8.86
C ARG A 31 5.14 -0.81 -8.28
N SER A 32 6.30 -0.22 -8.52
CA SER A 32 6.64 1.13 -8.02
C SER A 32 5.92 2.25 -8.76
N GLY A 33 5.21 1.96 -9.86
CA GLY A 33 4.59 2.96 -10.74
C GLY A 33 5.59 3.68 -11.65
N LEU A 34 6.87 3.76 -11.28
CA LEU A 34 7.89 4.50 -12.04
C LEU A 34 8.09 3.97 -13.46
N ALA A 35 8.03 2.66 -13.69
CA ALA A 35 8.17 2.10 -15.03
C ALA A 35 7.05 2.59 -15.98
N LEU A 36 5.82 2.74 -15.46
CA LEU A 36 4.69 3.28 -16.21
C LEU A 36 4.88 4.77 -16.49
N CYS A 37 5.24 5.55 -15.47
CA CYS A 37 5.52 6.99 -15.61
C CYS A 37 6.66 7.25 -16.61
N ALA A 38 7.72 6.43 -16.60
CA ALA A 38 8.86 6.55 -17.51
C ALA A 38 8.46 6.32 -18.97
N LEU A 39 7.56 5.36 -19.22
CA LEU A 39 7.04 5.12 -20.56
C LEU A 39 6.23 6.31 -21.06
N ILE A 40 5.32 6.84 -20.25
CA ILE A 40 4.51 8.00 -20.61
C ILE A 40 5.41 9.22 -20.88
N HIS A 41 6.37 9.49 -19.98
CA HIS A 41 7.34 10.57 -20.13
C HIS A 41 8.20 10.41 -21.40
N ARG A 42 8.57 9.18 -21.78
CA ARG A 42 9.29 8.92 -23.03
C ARG A 42 8.49 9.32 -24.27
N TYR A 43 7.17 9.09 -24.26
CA TYR A 43 6.30 9.46 -25.37
C TYR A 43 6.00 10.96 -25.39
N ARG A 44 5.70 11.55 -24.23
CA ARG A 44 5.35 12.97 -24.05
C ARG A 44 5.90 13.43 -22.71
N SER A 45 7.08 14.05 -22.74
CA SER A 45 7.78 14.49 -21.52
C SER A 45 7.07 15.63 -20.80
N ASP A 46 6.15 16.34 -21.46
CA ASP A 46 5.40 17.46 -20.89
C ASP A 46 4.26 17.02 -19.94
N LEU A 47 3.93 15.72 -19.90
CA LEU A 47 2.81 15.20 -19.11
C LEU A 47 3.17 14.82 -17.68
N ILE A 48 4.42 14.46 -17.43
CA ILE A 48 4.89 13.95 -16.13
C ILE A 48 6.24 14.58 -15.83
N ASP A 49 6.40 15.25 -14.70
CA ASP A 49 7.71 15.69 -14.23
C ASP A 49 8.44 14.50 -13.57
N PHE A 50 9.12 13.69 -14.38
CA PHE A 50 9.71 12.43 -13.92
C PHE A 50 10.80 12.65 -12.86
N ASP A 51 11.60 13.71 -12.97
CA ASP A 51 12.69 14.01 -12.04
C ASP A 51 12.19 14.35 -10.63
N SER A 52 10.89 14.67 -10.49
CA SER A 52 10.25 14.93 -9.19
C SER A 52 9.72 13.66 -8.51
N LEU A 53 9.64 12.54 -9.22
CA LEU A 53 9.04 11.31 -8.70
C LEU A 53 10.00 10.58 -7.76
N ASP A 54 9.44 9.98 -6.71
CA ASP A 54 10.19 9.21 -5.72
C ASP A 54 9.75 7.74 -5.75
N GLU A 55 10.70 6.80 -5.64
CA GLU A 55 10.42 5.36 -5.71
C GLU A 55 9.55 4.85 -4.55
N SER A 56 9.54 5.56 -3.41
CA SER A 56 8.75 5.22 -2.24
C SER A 56 7.28 5.64 -2.36
N SER A 57 6.97 6.60 -3.24
CA SER A 57 5.61 7.11 -3.51
C SER A 57 4.83 6.20 -4.48
N VAL A 58 4.79 4.91 -4.18
CA VAL A 58 4.25 3.87 -5.09
C VAL A 58 2.81 4.13 -5.54
N GLU A 59 1.91 4.44 -4.60
CA GLU A 59 0.50 4.68 -4.89
C GLU A 59 0.30 5.92 -5.76
N GLU A 60 1.01 7.00 -5.43
CA GLU A 60 0.94 8.27 -6.16
C GLU A 60 1.48 8.14 -7.58
N ASN A 61 2.65 7.51 -7.75
CA ASN A 61 3.26 7.27 -9.07
C ASN A 61 2.33 6.44 -9.96
N THR A 62 1.77 5.37 -9.40
CA THR A 62 0.88 4.47 -10.16
C THR A 62 -0.40 5.19 -10.55
N ARG A 63 -1.00 5.94 -9.62
CA ARG A 63 -2.21 6.73 -9.89
C ARG A 63 -1.96 7.78 -10.96
N LEU A 64 -0.86 8.54 -10.86
CA LEU A 64 -0.47 9.52 -11.86
C LEU A 64 -0.33 8.88 -13.25
N GLY A 65 0.36 7.74 -13.33
CA GLY A 65 0.52 7.00 -14.58
C GLY A 65 -0.82 6.57 -15.19
N PHE A 66 -1.76 6.06 -14.38
CA PHE A 66 -3.09 5.68 -14.86
C PHE A 66 -3.93 6.87 -15.29
N ASP A 67 -3.98 7.93 -14.50
CA ASP A 67 -4.76 9.13 -14.79
C ASP A 67 -4.30 9.79 -16.10
N VAL A 68 -2.98 9.91 -16.30
CA VAL A 68 -2.42 10.47 -17.53
C VAL A 68 -2.65 9.52 -18.72
N ALA A 69 -2.51 8.20 -18.52
CA ALA A 69 -2.79 7.22 -19.58
C ALA A 69 -4.25 7.28 -20.06
N GLU A 70 -5.20 7.43 -19.13
CA GLU A 70 -6.61 7.51 -19.45
C GLU A 70 -6.98 8.85 -20.11
N GLN A 71 -6.49 9.98 -19.56
CA GLN A 71 -6.83 11.31 -20.07
C GLN A 71 -6.22 11.62 -21.44
N GLU A 72 -4.93 11.29 -21.64
CA GLU A 72 -4.20 11.70 -22.84
C GLU A 72 -4.20 10.65 -23.94
N PHE A 73 -4.32 9.36 -23.58
CA PHE A 73 -4.26 8.25 -24.54
C PHE A 73 -5.56 7.45 -24.61
N GLY A 74 -6.54 7.71 -23.73
CA GLY A 74 -7.80 6.95 -23.68
C GLY A 74 -7.62 5.50 -23.25
N ILE A 75 -6.51 5.17 -22.58
CA ILE A 75 -6.18 3.82 -22.15
C ILE A 75 -6.65 3.63 -20.72
N SER A 76 -7.80 2.96 -20.54
CA SER A 76 -8.31 2.67 -19.21
C SER A 76 -7.50 1.54 -18.55
N PRO A 77 -7.12 1.68 -17.26
CA PRO A 77 -6.30 0.69 -16.57
C PRO A 77 -7.05 -0.64 -16.36
N LEU A 78 -6.34 -1.75 -16.56
CA LEU A 78 -6.90 -3.10 -16.38
C LEU A 78 -6.96 -3.55 -14.91
N MET A 79 -6.20 -2.89 -14.04
CA MET A 79 -6.08 -3.21 -12.61
C MET A 79 -6.09 -1.92 -11.79
N THR A 80 -6.42 -2.02 -10.50
CA THR A 80 -6.41 -0.87 -9.61
C THR A 80 -4.99 -0.53 -9.13
N VAL A 81 -4.85 0.66 -8.54
CA VAL A 81 -3.58 1.13 -7.97
C VAL A 81 -3.10 0.19 -6.85
N GLU A 82 -4.02 -0.30 -6.02
CA GLU A 82 -3.74 -1.22 -4.92
C GLU A 82 -3.27 -2.60 -5.42
N GLU A 83 -3.89 -3.07 -6.51
CA GLU A 83 -3.50 -4.31 -7.20
C GLU A 83 -2.09 -4.21 -7.75
N MET A 84 -1.77 -3.09 -8.41
CA MET A 84 -0.45 -2.83 -8.97
C MET A 84 0.62 -2.65 -7.90
N SER A 85 0.31 -1.97 -6.79
CA SER A 85 1.23 -1.73 -5.67
C SER A 85 1.56 -3.02 -4.90
N GLY A 86 0.82 -4.11 -5.14
CA GLY A 86 0.96 -5.36 -4.40
C GLY A 86 0.46 -5.29 -2.96
N LEU A 87 -0.27 -4.23 -2.60
CA LEU A 87 -0.96 -4.05 -1.30
C LEU A 87 -2.24 -4.89 -1.19
N VAL A 88 -2.44 -5.81 -2.12
CA VAL A 88 -3.47 -6.84 -2.03
C VAL A 88 -3.09 -7.78 -0.89
N LEU A 89 -3.58 -7.49 0.32
CA LEU A 89 -4.09 -8.60 1.12
C LEU A 89 -5.07 -9.33 0.21
N PRO A 90 -4.89 -10.65 -0.05
CA PRO A 90 -5.87 -11.39 -0.81
C PRO A 90 -7.20 -11.12 -0.14
N SER A 91 -8.14 -10.50 -0.84
CA SER A 91 -9.44 -10.09 -0.30
C SER A 91 -10.17 -11.27 0.37
N GLN A 92 -9.80 -12.49 -0.01
CA GLN A 92 -10.25 -13.76 0.57
C GLN A 92 -9.75 -14.04 2.01
N LEU A 93 -8.67 -13.38 2.46
CA LEU A 93 -8.05 -13.60 3.77
C LEU A 93 -8.35 -12.49 4.78
N LEU A 94 -8.88 -11.35 4.34
CA LEU A 94 -9.33 -10.27 5.24
C LEU A 94 -10.35 -10.78 6.29
N PRO A 95 -11.38 -11.56 5.92
CA PRO A 95 -12.28 -12.15 6.92
C PRO A 95 -11.56 -13.08 7.90
N VAL A 96 -10.57 -13.86 7.44
CA VAL A 96 -9.81 -14.82 8.27
C VAL A 96 -8.93 -14.10 9.28
N TRP A 97 -8.20 -13.07 8.84
CA TRP A 97 -7.37 -12.24 9.72
C TRP A 97 -8.22 -11.51 10.76
N PHE A 98 -9.37 -10.96 10.34
CA PHE A 98 -10.33 -10.32 11.23
C PHE A 98 -10.87 -11.29 12.29
N LEU A 99 -11.20 -12.53 11.91
CA LEU A 99 -11.67 -13.57 12.83
C LEU A 99 -10.58 -14.03 13.82
N GLN A 100 -9.30 -14.01 13.43
CA GLN A 100 -8.19 -14.38 14.31
C GLN A 100 -7.88 -13.30 15.36
N GLN A 101 -8.11 -12.03 15.03
CA GLN A 101 -7.95 -10.88 15.94
C GLN A 101 -9.15 -10.72 16.88
N SER A 102 -10.32 -11.22 16.48
CA SER A 102 -11.51 -11.22 17.34
C SER A 102 -11.33 -12.23 18.48
N PRO A 103 -11.52 -11.85 19.75
CA PRO A 103 -11.60 -12.82 20.83
C PRO A 103 -12.77 -13.79 20.58
N PRO A 104 -12.61 -15.09 20.91
CA PRO A 104 -13.65 -16.08 20.68
C PRO A 104 -14.92 -15.71 21.47
N PRO A 105 -16.12 -15.83 20.86
CA PRO A 105 -17.37 -15.61 21.56
C PRO A 105 -17.51 -16.68 22.66
N GLY A 106 -17.30 -16.27 23.91
CA GLY A 106 -17.25 -17.17 25.06
C GLY A 106 -16.24 -16.76 26.14
N LEU A 107 -15.31 -15.84 25.82
CA LEU A 107 -14.37 -15.26 26.79
C LEU A 107 -14.76 -13.83 27.22
N VAL A 108 -16.06 -13.55 27.31
CA VAL A 108 -16.52 -12.62 28.35
C VAL A 108 -16.48 -13.41 29.65
N HIS A 109 -15.32 -13.42 30.30
CA HIS A 109 -15.22 -13.86 31.68
C HIS A 109 -16.24 -13.03 32.46
N ILE A 110 -17.37 -13.65 32.81
CA ILE A 110 -18.37 -13.11 33.70
C ILE A 110 -17.60 -12.83 34.98
N ARG A 111 -17.21 -11.56 35.20
CA ARG A 111 -16.72 -11.14 36.50
C ARG A 111 -17.81 -11.54 37.48
N PRO A 112 -17.56 -12.45 38.44
CA PRO A 112 -18.58 -12.73 39.44
C PRO A 112 -18.84 -11.40 40.13
N ALA A 113 -20.11 -11.00 40.18
CA ALA A 113 -20.54 -9.81 40.90
C ALA A 113 -19.95 -9.90 42.29
N ARG A 114 -18.99 -9.01 42.60
CA ARG A 114 -18.40 -8.89 43.92
C ARG A 114 -19.56 -8.72 44.89
N ARG A 115 -19.82 -9.71 45.75
CA ARG A 115 -20.74 -9.55 46.88
C ARG A 115 -20.34 -8.26 47.59
N SER A 116 -21.30 -7.35 47.68
CA SER A 116 -21.20 -6.15 48.49
C SER A 116 -21.00 -6.57 49.95
N VAL A 117 -19.74 -6.58 50.39
CA VAL A 117 -19.39 -6.50 51.81
C VAL A 117 -18.97 -5.06 52.08
N HIS A 118 -19.98 -4.28 52.46
CA HIS A 118 -19.94 -3.26 53.50
C HIS A 118 -18.54 -2.72 53.87
N SER A 119 -18.31 -1.47 53.42
CA SER A 119 -17.68 -0.36 54.15
C SER A 119 -16.32 -0.57 54.84
N HIS A 120 -15.25 -0.14 54.15
CA HIS A 120 -14.16 0.62 54.77
C HIS A 120 -13.78 1.78 53.83
N PRO A 121 -13.64 3.02 54.35
CA PRO A 121 -13.21 4.16 53.53
C PRO A 121 -11.72 4.04 53.17
N PRO A 122 -11.28 4.62 52.04
CA PRO A 122 -9.87 4.60 51.64
C PRO A 122 -9.00 5.45 52.58
N PRO A 123 -7.73 5.07 52.81
CA PRO A 123 -6.80 5.94 53.54
C PRO A 123 -6.46 7.20 52.72
N PRO A 124 -6.19 8.34 53.37
CA PRO A 124 -5.83 9.57 52.67
C PRO A 124 -4.45 9.45 51.97
N PRO A 125 -4.23 10.20 50.88
CA PRO A 125 -2.96 10.20 50.17
C PRO A 125 -1.87 10.82 51.06
N PHE A 126 -0.73 10.12 51.20
CA PHE A 126 0.49 10.69 51.76
C PHE A 126 0.97 11.82 50.83
N SER A 127 0.69 13.05 51.20
CA SER A 127 1.38 14.21 50.65
C SER A 127 2.81 14.22 51.17
N ALA A 128 3.76 14.14 50.23
CA ALA A 128 5.15 14.44 50.46
C ALA A 128 5.32 15.93 50.81
N VAL A 129 5.75 16.20 52.04
CA VAL A 129 6.41 17.43 52.53
C VAL A 129 7.29 16.93 53.68
N GLY A 130 8.62 17.00 53.67
CA GLY A 130 9.47 18.12 53.30
C GLY A 130 9.93 18.82 54.59
N VAL A 131 10.86 18.21 55.34
CA VAL A 131 11.91 18.83 56.18
C VAL A 131 13.03 17.80 56.36
#